data_AF-A0AAV9ZJ49-F1
#
_entry.id   AF-A0AAV9ZJ49-F1
#
_cell.length_a   1.000
_cell.length_b   1.000
_cell.length_c   1.000
_cell.angle_alpha   90.00
_cell.angle_beta   90.00
_cell.angle_gamma   90.00
#
_symmetry.space_group_name_H-M   'P 1'
#
loop_
_entity.id
_entity.type
_entity.pdbx_description
1 polymer ?
#
loop_
_entity_poly.entity_id
_entity_poly.type
_entity_poly.pdbx_seq_one_letter_code
_entity_poly.pdbx_strand_id
1 'polypeptide(L)'
;CCGLYIGFEEGQSHHVNYPFGLHQQYDLPWDYYSQRDKFFLQSHRCRRTLVPAGRACEPCGSILRNDVFVGILQRMGCGIHPNTPLIYMPIANLVETVRRKTDQCRSLKLTHLNLARKLLGKMTALDEHKQFVMAVASGRVERVAQLVQACLSNGVGIRGLVERYERACREVYNPKGFTEDDIMLGLLILRLGGARLAGIVHRAKGLPGISTLRQNTVIRPLRASAGMPT
;
A
#
# COMPACT_ATOMS: atom_id res chain seq x y z
N CYS A 1 23.19 -32.45 50.21
CA CYS A 1 22.34 -32.57 49.00
C CYS A 1 22.37 -31.24 48.28
N CYS A 2 22.90 -31.20 47.05
CA CYS A 2 23.00 -30.00 46.24
C CYS A 2 21.83 -29.86 45.24
N GLY A 3 20.66 -30.40 45.57
CA GLY A 3 19.50 -30.35 44.69
C GLY A 3 19.58 -31.29 43.49
N LEU A 4 18.57 -31.17 42.63
CA LEU A 4 18.45 -31.82 41.33
C LEU A 4 19.16 -30.97 40.28
N TYR A 5 20.20 -31.52 39.66
CA TYR A 5 20.89 -30.87 38.55
C TYR A 5 20.06 -30.97 37.27
N ILE A 6 19.92 -29.85 36.56
CA ILE A 6 19.26 -29.78 35.26
C ILE A 6 20.31 -29.44 34.20
N GLY A 7 20.50 -30.36 33.26
CA GLY A 7 21.35 -30.16 32.09
C GLY A 7 20.61 -29.38 31.01
N PHE A 8 21.36 -28.54 30.30
CA PHE A 8 20.93 -27.84 29.09
C PHE A 8 21.85 -28.28 27.94
N GLU A 9 21.37 -28.23 26.70
CA GLU A 9 22.17 -28.60 25.54
C GLU A 9 23.37 -27.67 25.34
N GLU A 10 24.34 -28.09 24.54
CA GLU A 10 25.54 -27.30 24.29
C GLU A 10 25.17 -25.94 23.65
N GLY A 11 25.67 -24.85 24.24
CA GLY A 11 25.32 -23.48 23.83
C GLY A 11 24.01 -22.93 24.41
N GLN A 12 23.23 -23.75 25.12
CA GLN A 12 22.03 -23.31 25.83
C GLN A 12 22.35 -22.94 27.28
N SER A 13 21.91 -21.75 27.72
CA SER A 13 22.05 -21.31 29.11
C SER A 13 20.74 -21.42 29.87
N HIS A 14 20.82 -21.91 31.11
CA HIS A 14 19.68 -21.92 32.04
C HIS A 14 19.11 -20.52 32.28
N HIS A 15 19.92 -19.47 32.17
CA HIS A 15 19.48 -18.08 32.31
C HIS A 15 18.46 -17.65 31.26
N VAL A 16 18.44 -18.30 30.09
CA VAL A 16 17.52 -17.92 29.01
C VAL A 16 16.47 -18.98 28.71
N ASN A 17 16.71 -20.24 29.07
CA ASN A 17 15.86 -21.39 28.72
C ASN A 17 14.97 -21.89 29.86
N TYR A 18 15.24 -21.50 31.11
CA TYR A 18 14.34 -21.81 32.22
C TYR A 18 13.25 -20.73 32.37
N PRO A 19 11.97 -21.11 32.54
CA PRO A 19 10.87 -20.14 32.69
C PRO A 19 10.79 -19.61 34.13
N PHE A 20 11.68 -18.67 34.46
CA PHE A 20 11.73 -18.06 35.80
C PHE A 20 10.43 -17.39 36.24
N GLY A 21 9.63 -16.89 35.29
CA GLY A 21 8.33 -16.25 35.58
C GLY A 21 7.35 -17.13 36.35
N LEU A 22 7.48 -18.45 36.28
CA LEU A 22 6.63 -19.38 37.03
C LEU A 22 6.82 -19.26 38.55
N HIS A 23 8.02 -18.91 39.01
CA HIS A 23 8.34 -18.76 40.44
C HIS A 23 7.71 -17.50 41.04
N GLN A 24 7.33 -16.53 40.20
CA GLN A 24 6.62 -15.34 40.65
C GLN A 24 5.12 -15.57 40.78
N GLN A 25 4.55 -16.43 39.93
CA GLN A 25 3.09 -16.61 39.82
C GLN A 25 2.56 -17.85 40.54
N TYR A 26 3.38 -18.87 40.72
CA TYR A 26 3.00 -20.12 41.35
C TYR A 26 3.89 -20.41 42.56
N ASP A 27 3.29 -20.96 43.62
CA ASP A 27 4.02 -21.51 44.76
C ASP A 27 4.57 -22.89 44.39
N LEU A 28 5.73 -22.88 43.72
CA LEU A 28 6.40 -24.10 43.30
C LEU A 28 7.11 -24.75 44.51
N PRO A 29 7.00 -26.07 44.73
CA PRO A 29 7.56 -26.74 45.91
C PRO A 29 9.11 -26.92 45.87
N TRP A 30 9.79 -26.07 45.09
CA TRP A 30 11.24 -26.03 44.96
C TRP A 30 11.74 -24.62 44.67
N ASP A 31 12.92 -24.33 45.21
CA ASP A 31 13.73 -23.18 44.85
C ASP A 31 14.67 -23.53 43.70
N TYR A 32 15.22 -22.50 43.04
CA TYR A 32 16.26 -22.65 42.04
C TYR A 32 17.53 -21.89 42.45
N TYR A 33 18.68 -22.38 42.01
CA TYR A 33 19.94 -21.63 42.11
C TYR A 33 20.92 -22.07 41.03
N SER A 34 21.94 -21.23 40.83
CA SER A 34 23.04 -21.48 39.89
C SER A 34 24.37 -21.50 40.63
N GLN A 35 25.23 -22.46 40.29
CA GLN A 35 26.58 -22.54 40.84
C GLN A 35 27.55 -23.01 39.76
N ARG A 36 28.57 -22.20 39.47
CA ARG A 36 29.59 -22.49 38.43
C ARG A 36 28.94 -22.89 37.09
N ASP A 37 27.97 -22.08 36.66
CA ASP A 37 27.17 -22.28 35.43
C ASP A 37 26.33 -23.58 35.37
N LYS A 38 26.16 -24.25 36.52
CA LYS A 38 25.26 -25.39 36.66
C LYS A 38 23.97 -24.95 37.34
N PHE A 39 22.85 -25.40 36.80
CA PHE A 39 21.53 -25.08 37.33
C PHE A 39 21.00 -26.21 38.20
N PHE A 40 20.48 -25.85 39.38
CA PHE A 40 19.97 -26.79 40.35
C PHE A 40 18.59 -26.38 40.85
N LEU A 41 17.73 -27.37 41.09
CA LEU A 41 16.46 -27.21 41.77
C LEU A 41 16.52 -27.89 43.14
N GLN A 42 16.06 -27.21 44.19
CA GLN A 42 16.06 -27.74 45.55
C GLN A 42 14.65 -27.73 46.11
N SER A 43 14.12 -28.92 46.44
CA SER A 43 12.80 -29.01 47.06
C SER A 43 12.80 -28.29 48.41
N HIS A 44 11.69 -27.62 48.75
CA HIS A 44 11.51 -27.00 50.08
C HIS A 44 11.54 -28.03 51.22
N ARG A 45 11.26 -29.31 50.91
CA ARG A 45 11.37 -30.43 51.86
C ARG A 45 12.79 -30.99 51.98
N CYS A 46 13.77 -30.42 51.28
CA CYS A 46 15.15 -30.85 51.34
C CYS A 46 15.78 -30.56 52.71
N ARG A 47 16.16 -31.61 53.44
CA ARG A 47 16.89 -31.49 54.72
C ARG A 47 18.41 -31.30 54.57
N ARG A 48 18.90 -31.03 53.35
CA ARG A 48 20.32 -30.84 53.01
C ARG A 48 21.25 -31.99 53.46
N THR A 49 20.73 -33.20 53.60
CA THR A 49 21.48 -34.38 54.05
C THR A 49 22.68 -34.72 53.16
N LEU A 50 23.70 -35.34 53.74
CA LEU A 50 24.83 -35.92 52.99
C LEU A 50 24.29 -37.02 52.07
N VAL A 51 24.53 -36.87 50.77
CA VAL A 51 24.18 -37.82 49.73
C VAL A 51 25.44 -38.10 48.91
N PRO A 52 25.58 -39.31 48.33
CA PRO A 52 26.69 -39.63 47.44
C PRO A 52 26.85 -38.57 46.34
N ALA A 53 28.10 -38.31 45.95
CA ALA A 53 28.42 -37.33 44.93
C ALA A 53 27.57 -37.53 43.66
N GLY A 54 26.92 -36.46 43.20
CA GLY A 54 26.11 -36.47 41.98
C GLY A 54 24.67 -36.96 42.13
N ARG A 55 24.20 -37.38 43.32
CA ARG A 55 22.79 -37.75 43.53
C ARG A 55 22.02 -36.70 44.33
N ALA A 56 20.78 -36.46 43.90
CA ALA A 56 19.80 -35.69 44.67
C ALA A 56 19.19 -36.56 45.79
N CYS A 57 18.80 -35.95 46.91
CA CYS A 57 18.00 -36.64 47.93
C CYS A 57 16.59 -36.94 47.39
N GLU A 58 15.85 -37.85 48.04
CA GLU A 58 14.51 -38.26 47.60
C GLU A 58 13.53 -37.08 47.40
N PRO A 59 13.44 -36.08 48.32
CA PRO A 59 12.60 -34.91 48.08
C PRO A 59 12.99 -34.09 46.84
N CYS A 60 14.28 -33.88 46.59
CA CYS A 60 14.74 -33.17 45.39
C CYS A 60 14.55 -34.01 44.12
N GLY A 61 14.71 -35.33 44.21
CA GLY A 61 14.42 -36.25 43.10
C GLY A 61 12.93 -36.30 42.75
N SER A 62 12.05 -36.09 43.73
CA SER A 62 10.60 -36.07 43.52
C SER A 62 10.12 -34.92 42.61
N ILE A 63 10.93 -33.86 42.43
CA ILE A 63 10.64 -32.75 41.51
C ILE A 63 10.44 -33.27 40.07
N LEU A 64 11.18 -34.32 39.66
CA LEU A 64 11.03 -34.93 38.34
C LEU A 64 9.64 -35.53 38.09
N ARG A 65 8.89 -35.83 39.16
CA ARG A 65 7.54 -36.39 39.11
C ARG A 65 6.45 -35.33 39.24
N ASN A 66 6.82 -34.05 39.39
CA ASN A 66 5.86 -32.97 39.49
C ASN A 66 5.37 -32.55 38.09
N ASP A 67 4.04 -32.52 37.90
CA ASP A 67 3.43 -32.23 36.59
C ASP A 67 3.83 -30.87 36.01
N VAL A 68 3.99 -29.85 36.87
CA VAL A 68 4.43 -28.51 36.43
C VAL A 68 5.85 -28.58 35.90
N PHE A 69 6.74 -29.29 36.60
CA PHE A 69 8.12 -29.45 36.17
C PHE A 69 8.25 -30.31 34.89
N VAL A 70 7.47 -31.39 34.78
CA VAL A 70 7.38 -32.19 33.56
C VAL A 70 6.95 -31.33 32.38
N GLY A 71 5.96 -30.45 32.57
CA GLY A 71 5.54 -29.50 31.54
C GLY A 71 6.63 -28.48 31.16
N ILE A 72 7.46 -28.06 32.11
CA ILE A 72 8.63 -27.19 31.82
C ILE A 72 9.62 -27.94 30.93
N LEU A 73 9.99 -29.17 31.28
CA LEU A 73 10.92 -29.97 30.49
C LEU A 73 10.40 -30.27 29.08
N GLN A 74 9.10 -30.59 28.95
CA GLN A 74 8.48 -30.79 27.65
C GLN A 74 8.56 -29.53 26.77
N ARG A 75 8.28 -28.35 27.34
CA ARG A 75 8.37 -27.08 26.58
C ARG A 75 9.81 -26.71 26.21
N MET A 76 10.77 -27.03 27.07
CA MET A 76 12.18 -26.82 26.76
C MET A 76 12.64 -27.73 25.62
N GLY A 77 12.20 -29.00 25.57
CA GLY A 77 12.60 -29.95 24.53
C GLY A 77 11.81 -29.86 23.23
N CYS A 78 10.49 -29.66 23.29
CA CYS A 78 9.61 -29.67 22.11
C CYS A 78 9.33 -28.27 21.55
N GLY A 79 9.83 -27.23 22.22
CA GLY A 79 9.50 -25.84 21.90
C GLY A 79 8.16 -25.39 22.48
N ILE A 80 7.83 -24.12 22.22
CA ILE A 80 6.71 -23.42 22.87
C ILE A 80 5.73 -22.93 21.82
N HIS A 81 4.45 -23.21 22.06
CA HIS A 81 3.39 -22.75 21.18
C HIS A 81 3.29 -21.21 21.21
N PRO A 82 3.06 -20.52 20.06
CA PRO A 82 3.00 -19.05 20.00
C PRO A 82 1.99 -18.39 20.95
N ASN A 83 0.91 -19.09 21.29
CA ASN A 83 -0.14 -18.60 22.19
C ASN A 83 0.05 -19.02 23.66
N THR A 84 1.19 -19.61 24.00
CA THR A 84 1.50 -19.97 25.39
C THR A 84 1.52 -18.69 26.23
N PRO A 85 0.96 -18.67 27.45
CA PRO A 85 1.08 -17.50 28.33
C PRO A 85 2.55 -17.16 28.61
N LEU A 86 2.87 -15.87 28.66
CA LEU A 86 4.26 -15.38 28.76
C LEU A 86 5.02 -15.92 29.98
N ILE A 87 4.30 -16.24 31.05
CA ILE A 87 4.88 -16.76 32.31
C ILE A 87 5.54 -18.13 32.14
N TYR A 88 5.08 -18.93 31.18
CA TYR A 88 5.66 -20.24 30.85
C TYR A 88 6.76 -20.12 29.79
N MET A 89 7.00 -18.93 29.26
CA MET A 89 8.02 -18.70 28.25
C MET A 89 9.38 -18.40 28.91
N PRO A 90 10.44 -19.08 28.48
CA PRO A 90 11.81 -18.67 28.75
C PRO A 90 12.13 -17.30 28.15
N ILE A 91 13.17 -16.66 28.68
CA ILE A 91 13.61 -15.33 28.25
C ILE A 91 13.97 -15.33 26.76
N ALA A 92 14.58 -16.41 26.25
CA ALA A 92 14.90 -16.54 24.83
C ALA A 92 13.67 -16.33 23.93
N ASN A 93 12.56 -17.02 24.24
CA ASN A 93 11.31 -16.92 23.50
C ASN A 93 10.62 -15.56 23.67
N LEU A 94 10.76 -14.92 24.84
CA LEU A 94 10.26 -13.56 25.07
C LEU A 94 10.98 -12.56 24.18
N VAL A 95 12.32 -12.63 24.11
CA VAL A 95 13.14 -11.76 23.25
C VAL A 95 12.77 -11.95 21.78
N GLU A 96 12.64 -13.20 21.33
CA GLU A 96 12.22 -13.51 19.96
C GLU A 96 10.82 -12.95 19.66
N THR A 97 9.87 -13.13 20.59
CA THR A 97 8.50 -12.59 20.45
C THR A 97 8.50 -11.08 20.35
N VAL A 98 9.30 -10.38 21.16
CA VAL A 98 9.43 -8.92 21.12
C VAL A 98 10.05 -8.46 19.79
N ARG A 99 11.10 -9.12 19.31
CA ARG A 99 11.71 -8.83 17.99
C ARG A 99 10.68 -8.98 16.87
N ARG A 100 10.01 -10.13 16.80
CA ARG A 100 8.96 -10.41 15.81
C ARG A 100 7.85 -9.36 15.84
N LYS A 101 7.34 -8.99 17.02
CA LYS A 101 6.32 -7.94 17.17
C LYS A 101 6.83 -6.57 16.73
N THR A 102 8.09 -6.26 17.01
CA THR A 102 8.73 -5.00 16.58
C THR A 102 8.81 -4.92 15.06
N ASP A 103 9.21 -6.01 14.40
CA ASP A 103 9.28 -6.09 12.94
C ASP A 103 7.91 -5.99 12.30
N GLN A 104 6.90 -6.67 12.87
CA GLN A 104 5.50 -6.55 12.44
C GLN A 104 5.00 -5.10 12.56
N CYS A 105 5.23 -4.45 13.70
CA CYS A 105 4.88 -3.05 13.91
C CYS A 105 5.57 -2.14 12.88
N ARG A 106 6.85 -2.37 12.59
CA ARG A 106 7.60 -1.59 11.60
C ARG A 106 7.03 -1.78 10.19
N SER A 107 6.73 -3.02 9.81
CA SER A 107 6.13 -3.35 8.52
C SER A 107 4.75 -2.70 8.35
N LEU A 108 3.89 -2.81 9.36
CA LEU A 108 2.56 -2.18 9.35
C LEU A 108 2.65 -0.66 9.26
N LYS A 109 3.58 -0.02 9.98
CA LYS A 109 3.81 1.44 9.87
C LYS A 109 4.20 1.85 8.45
N LEU A 110 5.11 1.13 7.80
CA LEU A 110 5.52 1.41 6.43
C LEU A 110 4.35 1.26 5.46
N THR A 111 3.58 0.18 5.58
CA THR A 111 2.38 -0.06 4.77
C THR A 111 1.36 1.07 4.95
N HIS A 112 1.08 1.46 6.19
CA HIS A 112 0.16 2.54 6.50
C HIS A 112 0.61 3.88 5.88
N LEU A 113 1.88 4.25 6.02
CA LEU A 113 2.43 5.47 5.41
C LEU A 113 2.33 5.45 3.88
N ASN A 114 2.62 4.30 3.26
CA ASN A 114 2.52 4.16 1.81
C ASN A 114 1.08 4.24 1.32
N LEU A 115 0.13 3.63 2.05
CA LEU A 115 -1.30 3.76 1.77
C LEU A 115 -1.77 5.20 1.91
N ALA A 116 -1.39 5.89 2.99
CA ALA A 116 -1.75 7.29 3.20
C ALA A 116 -1.24 8.19 2.07
N ARG A 117 0.01 8.02 1.62
CA ARG A 117 0.55 8.75 0.46
C ARG A 117 -0.22 8.46 -0.82
N LYS A 118 -0.53 7.19 -1.09
CA LYS A 118 -1.32 6.78 -2.26
C LYS A 118 -2.72 7.39 -2.22
N LEU A 119 -3.40 7.35 -1.07
CA LEU A 119 -4.72 7.93 -0.88
C LEU A 119 -4.69 9.44 -1.10
N LEU A 120 -3.71 10.15 -0.55
CA LEU A 120 -3.56 11.58 -0.77
C LEU A 120 -3.40 11.90 -2.27
N GLY A 121 -2.56 11.16 -2.99
CA GLY A 121 -2.39 11.35 -4.43
C GLY A 121 -3.65 11.02 -5.25
N LYS A 122 -4.47 10.05 -4.80
CA LYS A 122 -5.77 9.77 -5.43
C LYS A 122 -6.80 10.85 -5.12
N MET A 123 -6.79 11.39 -3.90
CA MET A 123 -7.68 12.47 -3.48
C MET A 123 -7.42 13.76 -4.26
N THR A 124 -6.14 14.13 -4.45
CA THR A 124 -5.78 15.30 -5.27
C THR A 124 -6.21 15.11 -6.72
N ALA A 125 -5.95 13.94 -7.31
CA ALA A 125 -6.40 13.65 -8.68
C ALA A 125 -7.93 13.69 -8.80
N LEU A 126 -8.66 13.21 -7.80
CA LEU A 126 -10.13 13.25 -7.77
C LEU A 126 -10.64 14.70 -7.67
N ASP A 127 -9.97 15.55 -6.90
CA ASP A 127 -10.30 16.99 -6.84
C ASP A 127 -10.07 17.68 -8.20
N GLU A 128 -8.96 17.39 -8.88
CA GLU A 128 -8.71 17.91 -10.24
C GLU A 128 -9.80 17.46 -11.23
N HIS A 129 -10.29 16.22 -11.14
CA HIS A 129 -11.41 15.74 -11.96
C HIS A 129 -12.70 16.49 -11.64
N LYS A 130 -13.00 16.73 -10.35
CA LYS A 130 -14.17 17.54 -9.94
C LYS A 130 -14.08 18.95 -10.50
N GLN A 131 -12.93 19.60 -10.37
CA GLN A 131 -12.71 20.93 -10.93
C GLN A 131 -12.96 20.96 -12.44
N PHE A 132 -12.45 19.96 -13.17
CA PHE A 132 -12.71 19.85 -14.60
C PHE A 132 -14.20 19.68 -14.91
N VAL A 133 -14.91 18.77 -14.23
CA VAL A 133 -16.35 18.56 -14.42
C VAL A 133 -17.13 19.86 -14.14
N MET A 134 -16.82 20.58 -13.07
CA MET A 134 -17.44 21.86 -12.75
C MET A 134 -17.13 22.92 -13.80
N ALA A 135 -15.90 22.96 -14.32
CA ALA A 135 -15.53 23.87 -15.38
C ALA A 135 -16.32 23.60 -16.67
N VAL A 136 -16.46 22.33 -17.08
CA VAL A 136 -17.28 21.93 -18.23
C VAL A 136 -18.75 22.29 -18.01
N ALA A 137 -19.29 22.01 -16.81
CA ALA A 137 -20.67 22.34 -16.46
C ALA A 137 -20.96 23.86 -16.53
N SER A 138 -19.95 24.72 -16.41
CA SER A 138 -20.12 26.17 -16.57
C SER A 138 -20.48 26.62 -17.99
N GLY A 139 -20.33 25.76 -19.00
CA GLY A 139 -20.75 26.02 -20.39
C GLY A 139 -19.97 27.12 -21.11
N ARG A 140 -18.86 27.63 -20.53
CA ARG A 140 -18.09 28.76 -21.07
C ARG A 140 -17.26 28.43 -22.31
N VAL A 141 -17.06 27.16 -22.62
CA VAL A 141 -16.32 26.70 -23.79
C VAL A 141 -17.27 25.88 -24.65
N GLU A 142 -17.55 26.31 -25.88
CA GLU A 142 -18.47 25.61 -26.78
C GLU A 142 -17.94 24.25 -27.25
N ARG A 143 -16.63 24.16 -27.49
CA ARG A 143 -15.96 23.04 -28.17
C ARG A 143 -15.18 22.13 -27.23
N VAL A 144 -15.78 21.80 -26.08
CA VAL A 144 -15.13 20.99 -25.02
C VAL A 144 -14.67 19.63 -25.55
N ALA A 145 -15.49 18.95 -26.36
CA ALA A 145 -15.16 17.62 -26.88
C ALA A 145 -13.84 17.61 -27.68
N GLN A 146 -13.63 18.60 -28.55
CA GLN A 146 -12.40 18.69 -29.34
C GLN A 146 -11.21 19.14 -28.48
N LEU A 147 -11.43 20.00 -27.47
CA LEU A 147 -10.40 20.33 -26.50
C LEU A 147 -9.92 19.08 -25.78
N VAL A 148 -10.86 18.25 -25.28
CA VAL A 148 -10.55 17.00 -24.58
C VAL A 148 -9.82 16.04 -25.50
N GLN A 149 -10.33 15.82 -26.71
CA GLN A 149 -9.71 14.95 -27.70
C GLN A 149 -8.29 15.39 -28.03
N ALA A 150 -8.08 16.68 -28.31
CA ALA A 150 -6.76 17.23 -28.59
C ALA A 150 -5.81 17.11 -27.38
N CYS A 151 -6.32 17.19 -26.15
CA CYS A 151 -5.49 16.97 -24.95
C CYS A 151 -5.08 15.51 -24.81
N LEU A 152 -6.04 14.58 -24.96
CA LEU A 152 -5.81 13.15 -24.83
C LEU A 152 -4.86 12.63 -25.92
N SER A 153 -5.03 13.06 -27.18
CA SER A 153 -4.11 12.71 -28.28
C SER A 153 -2.68 13.21 -28.03
N ASN A 154 -2.52 14.27 -27.25
CA ASN A 154 -1.22 14.82 -26.84
C ASN A 154 -0.72 14.26 -25.50
N GLY A 155 -1.38 13.22 -24.93
CA GLY A 155 -0.98 12.62 -23.65
C GLY A 155 -1.15 13.54 -22.43
N VAL A 156 -2.00 14.57 -22.52
CA VAL A 156 -2.20 15.56 -21.45
C VAL A 156 -3.11 14.98 -20.37
N GLY A 157 -2.64 15.00 -19.11
CA GLY A 157 -3.42 14.58 -17.94
C GLY A 157 -4.47 15.60 -17.50
N ILE A 158 -5.25 15.25 -16.46
CA ILE A 158 -6.40 16.03 -15.99
C ILE A 158 -6.05 17.48 -15.58
N ARG A 159 -4.93 17.70 -14.89
CA ARG A 159 -4.49 19.05 -14.52
C ARG A 159 -4.23 19.93 -15.74
N GLY A 160 -3.60 19.38 -16.78
CA GLY A 160 -3.37 20.10 -18.02
C GLY A 160 -4.66 20.33 -18.82
N LEU A 161 -5.63 19.43 -18.71
CA LEU A 161 -6.99 19.63 -19.24
C LEU A 161 -7.68 20.83 -18.59
N VAL A 162 -7.63 20.95 -17.26
CA VAL A 162 -8.16 22.12 -16.53
C VAL A 162 -7.48 23.39 -17.00
N GLU A 163 -6.15 23.42 -17.08
CA GLU A 163 -5.40 24.60 -17.52
C GLU A 163 -5.75 25.01 -18.97
N ARG A 164 -5.84 24.06 -19.91
CA ARG A 164 -6.22 24.37 -21.29
C ARG A 164 -7.68 24.81 -21.38
N TYR A 165 -8.55 24.27 -20.56
CA TYR A 165 -9.94 24.71 -20.46
C TYR A 165 -10.03 26.16 -19.98
N GLU A 166 -9.28 26.54 -18.94
CA GLU A 166 -9.22 27.93 -18.47
C GLU A 166 -8.68 28.88 -19.54
N ARG A 167 -7.65 28.46 -20.29
CA ARG A 167 -7.12 29.24 -21.42
C ARG A 167 -8.14 29.39 -22.55
N ALA A 168 -8.97 28.37 -22.78
CA ALA A 168 -10.07 28.44 -23.73
C ALA A 168 -11.18 29.39 -23.26
N CYS A 169 -11.50 29.39 -21.95
CA CYS A 169 -12.45 30.35 -21.37
C CYS A 169 -11.99 31.80 -21.54
N ARG A 170 -10.68 32.06 -21.54
CA ARG A 170 -10.10 33.39 -21.77
C ARG A 170 -9.90 33.71 -23.27
N GLU A 171 -10.37 32.85 -24.16
CA GLU A 171 -10.19 32.95 -25.62
C GLU A 171 -8.73 32.98 -26.10
N VAL A 172 -7.77 32.69 -25.20
CA VAL A 172 -6.33 32.60 -25.53
C VAL A 172 -6.01 31.28 -26.23
N TYR A 173 -6.92 30.31 -26.14
CA TYR A 173 -6.79 29.01 -26.79
C TYR A 173 -8.10 28.58 -27.46
N ASN A 174 -8.09 28.48 -28.79
CA ASN A 174 -9.20 27.89 -29.53
C ASN A 174 -8.85 26.46 -29.94
N PRO A 175 -9.55 25.43 -29.44
CA PRO A 175 -9.27 24.05 -29.80
C PRO A 175 -9.41 23.86 -31.32
N LYS A 176 -8.32 23.39 -31.95
CA LYS A 176 -8.25 23.14 -33.39
C LYS A 176 -8.48 21.66 -33.65
N GLY A 177 -9.59 21.36 -34.32
CA GLY A 177 -9.97 20.01 -34.73
C GLY A 177 -11.41 20.05 -35.21
N PHE A 178 -11.71 19.40 -36.33
CA PHE A 178 -13.07 19.25 -36.84
C PHE A 178 -13.32 17.77 -37.02
N THR A 179 -14.48 17.30 -36.56
CA THR A 179 -14.91 15.93 -36.85
C THR A 179 -15.27 15.81 -38.33
N GLU A 180 -15.32 14.58 -38.85
CA GLU A 180 -15.77 14.36 -40.23
C GLU A 180 -17.20 14.89 -40.43
N ASP A 181 -18.07 14.73 -39.44
CA ASP A 181 -19.42 15.28 -39.43
C ASP A 181 -19.42 16.83 -39.48
N ASP A 182 -18.54 17.49 -38.72
CA ASP A 182 -18.39 18.96 -38.76
C ASP A 182 -17.96 19.43 -40.17
N ILE A 183 -17.07 18.67 -40.82
CA ILE A 183 -16.58 18.95 -42.17
C ILE A 183 -17.68 18.71 -43.21
N MET A 184 -18.41 17.60 -43.13
CA MET A 184 -19.51 17.27 -44.03
C MET A 184 -20.66 18.27 -43.91
N LEU A 185 -21.06 18.61 -42.69
CA LEU A 185 -22.08 19.64 -42.44
C LEU A 185 -21.64 21.00 -42.97
N GLY A 186 -20.38 21.39 -42.72
CA GLY A 186 -19.81 22.63 -43.24
C GLY A 186 -19.76 22.66 -44.78
N LEU A 187 -19.41 21.54 -45.42
CA LEU A 187 -19.42 21.40 -46.89
C LEU A 187 -20.85 21.52 -47.43
N LEU A 188 -21.83 20.87 -46.80
CA LEU A 188 -23.23 20.94 -47.19
C LEU A 188 -23.76 22.37 -47.09
N ILE A 189 -23.46 23.08 -46.01
CA ILE A 189 -23.81 24.50 -45.83
C ILE A 189 -23.13 25.38 -46.89
N LEU A 190 -21.85 25.14 -47.18
CA LEU A 190 -21.11 25.88 -48.21
C LEU A 190 -21.68 25.67 -49.61
N ARG A 191 -22.16 24.46 -49.92
CA ARG A 191 -22.73 24.12 -51.23
C ARG A 191 -24.16 24.64 -51.39
N LEU A 192 -25.00 24.55 -50.35
CA LEU A 192 -26.40 24.99 -50.42
C LEU A 192 -26.57 26.50 -50.21
N GLY A 193 -25.87 27.07 -49.23
CA GLY A 193 -26.02 28.50 -48.86
C GLY A 193 -24.87 29.40 -49.30
N GLY A 194 -23.88 28.85 -49.98
CA GLY A 194 -22.73 29.58 -50.48
C GLY A 194 -21.77 30.07 -49.39
N ALA A 195 -20.77 30.85 -49.82
CA ALA A 195 -19.69 31.33 -48.96
C ALA A 195 -20.17 32.24 -47.80
N ARG A 196 -21.22 33.05 -48.03
CA ARG A 196 -21.74 33.96 -47.01
C ARG A 196 -22.39 33.20 -45.85
N LEU A 197 -23.24 32.21 -46.14
CA LEU A 197 -23.86 31.40 -45.10
C LEU A 197 -22.81 30.59 -44.33
N ALA A 198 -21.88 29.94 -45.04
CA ALA A 198 -20.78 29.22 -44.40
C ALA A 198 -19.94 30.12 -43.48
N GLY A 199 -19.69 31.38 -43.88
CA GLY A 199 -18.98 32.36 -43.04
C GLY A 199 -19.78 32.84 -41.81
N ILE A 200 -21.11 32.86 -41.88
CA ILE A 200 -21.98 33.13 -40.72
C ILE A 200 -21.95 31.94 -39.78
N VAL A 201 -22.14 30.72 -40.29
CA VAL A 201 -22.18 29.51 -39.45
C VAL A 201 -20.81 29.21 -38.83
N HIS A 202 -19.70 29.46 -39.54
CA HIS A 202 -18.36 29.38 -38.97
C HIS A 202 -18.23 30.25 -37.71
N ARG A 203 -18.73 31.50 -37.77
CA ARG A 203 -18.68 32.44 -36.64
C ARG A 203 -19.69 32.13 -35.54
N ALA A 204 -20.87 31.64 -35.90
CA ALA A 204 -21.98 31.42 -34.96
C ALA A 204 -21.95 30.03 -34.28
N LYS A 205 -21.31 29.03 -34.90
CA LYS A 205 -21.30 27.63 -34.43
C LYS A 205 -19.90 27.03 -34.36
N GLY A 206 -18.86 27.80 -34.70
CA GLY A 206 -17.49 27.31 -34.69
C GLY A 206 -17.20 26.21 -35.72
N LEU A 207 -18.01 26.06 -36.78
CA LEU A 207 -17.79 25.10 -37.88
C LEU A 207 -16.49 25.39 -38.66
N PRO A 208 -16.00 24.49 -39.51
CA PRO A 208 -14.78 24.75 -40.27
C PRO A 208 -14.89 25.98 -41.17
N GLY A 209 -13.81 26.77 -41.22
CA GLY A 209 -13.72 27.92 -42.12
C GLY A 209 -13.73 27.51 -43.59
N ILE A 210 -14.08 28.44 -44.47
CA ILE A 210 -14.21 28.18 -45.93
C ILE A 210 -12.91 27.61 -46.52
N SER A 211 -11.75 28.10 -46.07
CA SER A 211 -10.45 27.57 -46.48
C SER A 211 -10.28 26.09 -46.11
N THR A 212 -10.60 25.73 -44.86
CA THR A 212 -10.58 24.36 -44.35
C THR A 212 -11.55 23.46 -45.12
N LEU A 213 -12.77 23.92 -45.38
CA LEU A 213 -13.75 23.18 -46.18
C LEU A 213 -13.27 22.96 -47.63
N ARG A 214 -12.64 23.97 -48.24
CA ARG A 214 -12.06 23.86 -49.59
C ARG A 214 -10.84 22.95 -49.68
N GLN A 215 -10.15 22.71 -48.57
CA GLN A 215 -9.06 21.73 -48.50
C GLN A 215 -9.56 20.31 -48.31
N ASN A 216 -10.73 20.13 -47.68
CA ASN A 216 -11.33 18.83 -47.40
C ASN A 216 -12.44 18.42 -48.40
N THR A 217 -12.71 19.23 -49.43
CA THR A 217 -13.66 18.87 -50.49
C THR A 217 -13.03 17.86 -51.45
N VAL A 218 -13.70 16.72 -51.62
CA VAL A 218 -13.33 15.69 -52.60
C VAL A 218 -13.44 16.23 -54.04
N ILE A 219 -14.40 17.12 -54.29
CA ILE A 219 -14.60 17.73 -55.60
C ILE A 219 -13.79 19.02 -55.69
N ARG A 220 -12.70 19.02 -56.48
CA ARG A 220 -11.92 20.24 -56.75
C ARG A 220 -12.78 21.23 -57.53
N PRO A 221 -12.80 22.52 -57.15
CA PRO A 221 -13.52 23.53 -57.92
C PRO A 221 -12.94 23.62 -59.32
N LEU A 222 -13.80 23.52 -60.35
CA LEU A 222 -13.42 23.78 -61.72
C LEU A 222 -12.96 25.23 -61.82
N ARG A 223 -11.66 25.44 -62.05
CA ARG A 223 -11.10 26.76 -62.34
C ARG A 223 -11.22 26.98 -63.83
N ALA A 224 -11.96 28.01 -64.24
CA ALA A 224 -11.92 28.47 -65.62
C ALA A 224 -10.49 28.93 -65.91
N SER A 225 -9.84 28.24 -66.85
CA SER A 225 -8.58 28.70 -67.43
C SER A 225 -8.91 29.79 -68.44
N ALA A 226 -8.33 30.97 -68.30
CA ALA A 226 -8.47 32.06 -69.27
C ALA A 226 -7.59 31.85 -70.52
N GLY A 227 -7.40 30.61 -70.96
CA GLY A 227 -6.81 30.30 -72.26
C GLY A 227 -7.89 30.42 -73.33
N MET A 228 -7.74 31.37 -74.26
CA MET A 228 -8.70 31.64 -75.33
C MET A 228 -9.10 30.36 -76.10
N PRO A 229 -10.38 30.22 -76.50
CA PRO A 229 -10.72 29.38 -77.63
C PRO A 229 -10.47 30.17 -78.93
N THR A 230 -9.63 29.62 -79.82
CA THR A 230 -9.60 29.99 -81.24
C THR A 230 -10.85 29.49 -81.95
#